data_AF-A0A956GKD5-F1
#
_entry.id   AF-A0A956GKD5-F1
#
_cell.length_a   1.000
_cell.length_b   1.000
_cell.length_c   1.000
_cell.angle_alpha   90.00
_cell.angle_beta   90.00
_cell.angle_gamma   90.00
#
_symmetry.space_group_name_H-M   'P 1'
#
loop_
_entity.id
_entity.type
_entity.pdbx_description
1 polymer ?
#
loop_
_entity_poly.entity_id
_entity_poly.type
_entity_poly.pdbx_seq_one_letter_code
_entity_poly.pdbx_strand_id
1 'polypeptide(L)'
;MHWRYSILSLVVVACSLSACTRYGFGDRRTATTGQDARPETAPTDGARDIADIATPGDLTNDGPPAVIAISTLAQDWATPNTIRWSWQVDGETDKLAGYTLVVGLSAQDVRASQGSAKRWDVQQNPELGVFQLAGVQGNQVITGTITDLLAPDTVYFAQLHVTDTAGGTSSTTVVQGRTARAANNAVVLFSDDDTQGYSIPSTLALSSRRPYQGKFCYEYVSICPNTKPDCWENLRRQDIKVALPALDAASFAQAYFEVAVGCNGKHSYWSSVWLTFGSLQNDFFSYEGFTIRCNDGYRLYQFPLRVLKSKSGSLNASDAADGVSEFNVGGLWTAGATVRLDELRIRW
;
A
#
# COMPACT_ATOMS: atom_id res chain seq x y z
N MET A 1 -12.31 -40.14 43.15
CA MET A 1 -10.85 -40.28 43.03
C MET A 1 -10.27 -38.92 42.67
N HIS A 2 -9.70 -38.24 43.66
CA HIS A 2 -9.11 -36.92 43.55
C HIS A 2 -7.60 -37.05 43.32
N TRP A 3 -7.07 -36.34 42.32
CA TRP A 3 -5.66 -35.97 42.29
C TRP A 3 -5.55 -34.51 41.85
N ARG A 4 -5.19 -33.67 42.82
CA ARG A 4 -4.71 -32.30 42.64
C ARG A 4 -3.19 -32.38 42.57
N TYR A 5 -2.58 -31.69 41.61
CA TYR A 5 -1.18 -31.29 41.70
C TYR A 5 -1.10 -29.79 41.44
N SER A 6 -0.82 -29.06 42.52
CA SER A 6 -0.34 -27.68 42.53
C SER A 6 1.17 -27.74 42.71
N ILE A 7 1.93 -27.09 41.82
CA ILE A 7 3.34 -26.78 42.06
C ILE A 7 3.56 -25.32 41.69
N LEU A 8 3.80 -24.51 42.74
CA LEU A 8 4.41 -23.19 42.69
C LEU A 8 5.87 -23.34 42.24
N SER A 9 6.33 -22.49 41.33
CA SER A 9 7.75 -22.23 41.12
C SER A 9 8.02 -20.72 40.98
N LEU A 10 8.46 -20.17 42.11
CA LEU A 10 9.53 -19.21 42.32
C LEU A 10 9.94 -18.28 41.15
N VAL A 11 9.68 -16.98 41.34
CA VAL A 11 10.29 -15.87 40.60
C VAL A 11 11.64 -15.55 41.24
N VAL A 12 12.74 -15.63 40.46
CA VAL A 12 14.04 -15.07 40.83
C VAL A 12 14.33 -13.89 39.92
N VAL A 13 14.32 -12.69 40.51
CA VAL A 13 14.76 -11.44 39.88
C VAL A 13 16.28 -11.38 40.00
N ALA A 14 16.99 -11.36 38.87
CA ALA A 14 18.41 -11.02 38.82
C ALA A 14 18.58 -9.74 37.99
N CYS A 15 18.92 -8.65 38.69
CA CYS A 15 19.50 -7.45 38.10
C CYS A 15 20.93 -7.74 37.64
N SER A 16 21.27 -7.37 36.42
CA SER A 16 22.66 -7.12 36.02
C SER A 16 22.75 -5.83 35.22
N LEU A 17 23.26 -4.80 35.92
CA LEU A 17 23.88 -3.62 35.34
C LEU A 17 25.16 -4.04 34.60
N SER A 18 25.36 -3.56 33.38
CA SER A 18 26.69 -3.33 32.80
C SER A 18 26.61 -2.21 31.78
N ALA A 19 27.46 -1.22 32.00
CA ALA A 19 27.63 0.00 31.24
C ALA A 19 28.71 -0.14 30.15
N CYS A 20 28.86 0.93 29.37
CA CYS A 20 29.88 1.24 28.36
C CYS A 20 29.66 0.58 26.98
N THR A 21 29.70 1.31 25.86
CA THR A 21 30.70 2.31 25.51
C THR A 21 30.16 3.34 24.51
N ARG A 22 30.53 4.60 24.72
CA ARG A 22 30.33 5.76 23.84
C ARG A 22 31.07 5.56 22.52
N TYR A 23 30.45 5.90 21.38
CA TYR A 23 31.19 6.24 20.16
C TYR A 23 30.98 7.72 19.84
N GLY A 24 32.11 8.41 19.69
CA GLY A 24 32.23 9.85 19.73
C GLY A 24 31.84 10.57 18.46
N PHE A 25 31.31 11.77 18.67
CA PHE A 25 31.32 12.90 17.76
C PHE A 25 32.76 13.24 17.33
N GLY A 26 32.98 13.32 16.02
CA GLY A 26 34.15 13.95 15.42
C GLY A 26 33.75 15.25 14.76
N ASP A 27 33.88 16.35 15.50
CA ASP A 27 33.81 17.72 15.01
C ASP A 27 35.17 18.07 14.36
N ARG A 28 35.15 18.64 13.16
CA ARG A 28 36.32 19.30 12.56
C ARG A 28 35.87 20.59 11.88
N ARG A 29 35.84 21.67 12.65
CA ARG A 29 36.07 23.02 12.17
C ARG A 29 37.57 23.30 12.12
N THR A 30 38.04 23.83 10.99
CA THR A 30 39.11 24.82 10.94
C THR A 30 38.67 25.91 9.97
N ALA A 31 38.53 27.10 10.51
CA ALA A 31 38.26 28.37 9.84
C ALA A 31 39.57 29.13 9.66
N THR A 32 39.70 29.93 8.59
CA THR A 32 40.42 31.22 8.45
C THR A 32 40.51 31.54 6.94
N THR A 33 40.42 32.75 6.37
CA THR A 33 40.02 34.13 6.75
C THR A 33 40.17 34.98 5.47
N GLY A 34 39.45 36.11 5.39
CA GLY A 34 39.66 37.23 4.44
C GLY A 34 38.34 37.68 3.79
N GLN A 35 37.58 38.71 4.26
CA GLN A 35 37.84 40.17 4.28
C GLN A 35 38.33 40.68 2.91
N ASP A 36 37.70 41.62 2.19
CA ASP A 36 37.05 42.90 2.56
C ASP A 36 35.97 43.34 1.53
N ALA A 37 34.85 43.96 1.95
CA ALA A 37 34.43 45.37 1.75
C ALA A 37 34.58 45.92 0.30
N ARG A 38 33.63 46.62 -0.36
CA ARG A 38 32.71 47.72 0.05
C ARG A 38 31.82 48.13 -1.21
N PRO A 39 31.09 49.26 -1.29
CA PRO A 39 29.63 49.31 -1.44
C PRO A 39 29.07 49.96 -2.73
N GLU A 40 27.74 50.11 -2.77
CA GLU A 40 26.92 51.09 -3.52
C GLU A 40 26.91 51.05 -5.06
N THR A 41 25.72 50.81 -5.63
CA THR A 41 24.94 51.84 -6.34
C THR A 41 23.61 51.26 -6.81
N ALA A 42 22.52 51.94 -6.47
CA ALA A 42 21.22 51.77 -7.12
C ALA A 42 21.20 52.54 -8.44
N PRO A 43 20.41 52.09 -9.41
CA PRO A 43 19.70 53.04 -10.24
C PRO A 43 18.18 52.80 -10.27
N THR A 44 17.53 53.95 -10.29
CA THR A 44 16.13 54.29 -10.52
C THR A 44 15.49 53.68 -11.76
N ASP A 45 14.22 53.31 -11.58
CA ASP A 45 13.04 53.67 -12.38
C ASP A 45 13.04 53.41 -13.89
N GLY A 46 12.09 52.58 -14.31
CA GLY A 46 11.85 52.20 -15.69
C GLY A 46 10.54 51.47 -15.83
N ALA A 47 9.44 52.22 -15.71
CA ALA A 47 8.10 51.77 -16.05
C ALA A 47 8.07 51.17 -17.47
N ARG A 48 7.69 49.89 -17.55
CA ARG A 48 7.14 49.29 -18.77
C ARG A 48 5.88 48.52 -18.40
N ASP A 49 4.78 49.00 -18.95
CA ASP A 49 3.57 48.24 -19.19
C ASP A 49 3.90 46.86 -19.76
N ILE A 50 3.56 45.82 -19.02
CA ILE A 50 3.11 44.56 -19.61
C ILE A 50 1.82 44.20 -18.87
N ALA A 51 0.73 44.70 -19.44
CA ALA A 51 -0.57 44.07 -19.31
C ALA A 51 -0.49 42.68 -19.96
N ASP A 52 -0.47 41.64 -19.12
CA ASP A 52 -1.09 40.32 -19.34
C ASP A 52 -0.60 39.38 -18.22
N ILE A 53 -1.11 39.61 -17.01
CA ILE A 53 -1.16 38.53 -16.02
C ILE A 53 -2.37 37.69 -16.45
N ALA A 54 -2.09 36.62 -17.18
CA ALA A 54 -3.07 35.56 -17.40
C ALA A 54 -3.56 35.10 -16.02
N THR A 55 -4.84 35.36 -15.75
CA THR A 55 -5.59 34.75 -14.66
C THR A 55 -5.33 33.24 -14.70
N PRO A 56 -5.01 32.56 -13.58
CA PRO A 56 -4.97 31.10 -13.55
C PRO A 56 -6.29 30.60 -14.13
N GLY A 57 -6.21 29.89 -15.26
CA GLY A 57 -7.38 29.37 -15.95
C GLY A 57 -8.22 28.57 -14.97
N ASP A 58 -9.37 29.13 -14.64
CA ASP A 58 -10.48 28.37 -14.10
C ASP A 58 -10.75 27.27 -15.12
N LEU A 59 -10.54 26.01 -14.74
CA LEU A 59 -10.96 24.87 -15.54
C LEU A 59 -12.49 24.81 -15.43
N THR A 60 -13.18 25.75 -16.07
CA THR A 60 -14.61 25.66 -16.26
C THR A 60 -14.85 24.43 -17.13
N ASN A 61 -15.48 23.42 -16.53
CA ASN A 61 -15.96 22.23 -17.20
C ASN A 61 -16.98 22.64 -18.28
N ASP A 62 -16.51 22.95 -19.49
CA ASP A 62 -17.37 23.22 -20.67
C ASP A 62 -17.87 21.92 -21.34
N GLY A 63 -17.69 20.78 -20.69
CA GLY A 63 -18.23 19.49 -21.13
C GLY A 63 -19.70 19.31 -20.78
N PRO A 64 -20.42 18.37 -21.42
CA PRO A 64 -21.75 17.97 -20.98
C PRO A 64 -21.69 17.49 -19.52
N PRO A 65 -22.76 17.69 -18.71
CA PRO A 65 -22.80 17.17 -17.35
C PRO A 65 -22.61 15.65 -17.39
N ALA A 66 -21.74 15.12 -16.52
CA ALA A 66 -21.45 13.70 -16.51
C ALA A 66 -22.69 12.86 -16.20
N VAL A 67 -22.88 11.80 -16.96
CA VAL A 67 -23.91 10.77 -16.68
C VAL A 67 -23.53 9.94 -15.45
N ILE A 68 -22.24 9.90 -15.11
CA ILE A 68 -21.72 9.29 -13.89
C ILE A 68 -21.41 10.37 -12.86
N ALA A 69 -22.08 10.29 -11.72
CA ALA A 69 -21.82 11.12 -10.56
C ALA A 69 -20.98 10.35 -9.54
N ILE A 70 -19.96 11.01 -9.01
CA ILE A 70 -19.19 10.53 -7.86
C ILE A 70 -19.47 11.42 -6.66
N SER A 71 -19.61 10.80 -5.49
CA SER A 71 -19.85 11.50 -4.23
C SER A 71 -19.05 10.85 -3.09
N THR A 72 -18.99 11.57 -1.97
CA THR A 72 -18.46 11.06 -0.68
C THR A 72 -17.06 10.42 -0.75
N LEU A 73 -16.10 11.05 -1.45
CA LEU A 73 -14.71 10.61 -1.36
C LEU A 73 -14.26 10.69 0.10
N ALA A 74 -13.68 9.61 0.62
CA ALA A 74 -13.17 9.56 1.99
C ALA A 74 -11.96 8.63 2.09
N GLN A 75 -11.15 8.84 3.13
CA GLN A 75 -10.20 7.82 3.57
C GLN A 75 -10.98 6.68 4.22
N ASP A 76 -10.86 5.47 3.68
CA ASP A 76 -11.40 4.23 4.26
C ASP A 76 -10.46 3.74 5.37
N TRP A 77 -9.20 3.51 5.01
CA TRP A 77 -8.16 3.15 5.96
C TRP A 77 -6.79 3.66 5.50
N ALA A 78 -5.83 3.65 6.43
CA ALA A 78 -4.45 3.98 6.15
C ALA A 78 -3.50 3.11 6.98
N THR A 79 -2.30 2.95 6.44
CA THR A 79 -1.10 2.39 7.09
C THR A 79 -0.01 3.48 7.04
N PRO A 80 1.23 3.20 7.46
CA PRO A 80 2.27 4.23 7.44
C PRO A 80 2.63 4.74 6.04
N ASN A 81 2.49 3.93 5.00
CA ASN A 81 2.91 4.32 3.65
C ASN A 81 1.81 4.21 2.60
N THR A 82 0.57 4.01 3.03
CA THR A 82 -0.55 3.74 2.13
C THR A 82 -1.84 4.33 2.66
N ILE A 83 -2.66 4.89 1.76
CA ILE A 83 -4.03 5.29 2.04
C ILE A 83 -4.95 4.61 1.03
N ARG A 84 -6.03 4.01 1.54
CA ARG A 84 -7.16 3.52 0.77
C ARG A 84 -8.24 4.60 0.71
N TRP A 85 -8.58 5.03 -0.49
CA TRP A 85 -9.62 6.04 -0.74
C TRP A 85 -10.87 5.37 -1.27
N SER A 86 -12.02 5.60 -0.63
CA SER A 86 -13.31 5.07 -1.07
C SER A 86 -14.25 6.19 -1.50
N TRP A 87 -15.20 5.87 -2.38
CA TRP A 87 -16.21 6.81 -2.85
C TRP A 87 -17.53 6.09 -3.13
N GLN A 88 -18.61 6.87 -3.24
CA GLN A 88 -19.87 6.43 -3.81
C GLN A 88 -19.92 6.85 -5.28
N VAL A 89 -20.54 6.00 -6.09
CA VAL A 89 -20.75 6.27 -7.51
C VAL A 89 -22.19 5.93 -7.88
N ASP A 90 -22.83 6.87 -8.55
CA ASP A 90 -24.17 6.74 -9.11
C ASP A 90 -24.07 6.92 -10.63
N GLY A 91 -24.71 6.04 -11.40
CA GLY A 91 -24.73 6.12 -12.86
C GLY A 91 -24.78 4.76 -13.54
N GLU A 92 -24.83 4.80 -14.87
CA GLU A 92 -24.85 3.61 -15.72
C GLU A 92 -23.44 3.05 -15.94
N THR A 93 -23.28 1.75 -15.73
CA THR A 93 -21.98 1.08 -15.68
C THR A 93 -21.22 1.13 -17.01
N ASP A 94 -21.95 1.11 -18.13
CA ASP A 94 -21.42 1.15 -19.50
C ASP A 94 -21.02 2.58 -19.93
N LYS A 95 -21.32 3.60 -19.11
CA LYS A 95 -20.97 4.99 -19.37
C LYS A 95 -19.65 5.42 -18.73
N LEU A 96 -18.96 4.56 -17.98
CA LEU A 96 -17.67 4.94 -17.36
C LEU A 96 -16.54 4.87 -18.39
N ALA A 97 -15.82 5.97 -18.56
CA ALA A 97 -14.52 5.95 -19.25
C ALA A 97 -13.36 5.75 -18.27
N GLY A 98 -13.44 6.34 -17.07
CA GLY A 98 -12.49 6.05 -16.00
C GLY A 98 -12.49 7.07 -14.87
N TYR A 99 -11.70 6.76 -13.86
CA TYR A 99 -11.44 7.61 -12.71
C TYR A 99 -10.03 8.20 -12.77
N THR A 100 -9.88 9.36 -12.16
CA THR A 100 -8.59 9.97 -11.86
C THR A 100 -8.60 10.47 -10.43
N LEU A 101 -7.70 9.94 -9.60
CA LEU A 101 -7.48 10.42 -8.24
C LEU A 101 -6.24 11.31 -8.21
N VAL A 102 -6.40 12.54 -7.73
CA VAL A 102 -5.29 13.48 -7.49
C VAL A 102 -5.02 13.53 -6.00
N VAL A 103 -3.77 13.29 -5.59
CA VAL A 103 -3.35 13.30 -4.17
C VAL A 103 -2.12 14.18 -3.98
N GLY A 104 -2.12 15.04 -2.98
CA GLY A 104 -1.01 15.97 -2.70
C GLY A 104 -0.91 16.37 -1.23
N LEU A 105 0.07 17.20 -0.88
CA LEU A 105 0.31 17.67 0.48
C LEU A 105 -0.47 18.95 0.82
N SER A 106 -1.09 19.59 -0.17
CA SER A 106 -1.91 20.78 0.01
C SER A 106 -3.23 20.66 -0.76
N ALA A 107 -4.32 21.19 -0.19
CA ALA A 107 -5.60 21.22 -0.88
C ALA A 107 -5.56 22.08 -2.15
N GLN A 108 -4.72 23.11 -2.19
CA GLN A 108 -4.55 23.98 -3.34
C GLN A 108 -3.87 23.25 -4.50
N ASP A 109 -2.78 22.54 -4.21
CA ASP A 109 -2.02 21.72 -5.15
C ASP A 109 -2.91 20.66 -5.79
N VAL A 110 -3.76 20.02 -4.98
CA VAL A 110 -4.71 19.01 -5.45
C VAL A 110 -5.74 19.61 -6.41
N ARG A 111 -6.37 20.76 -6.05
CA ARG A 111 -7.33 21.43 -6.96
C ARG A 111 -6.69 21.87 -8.27
N ALA A 112 -5.47 22.39 -8.19
CA ALA A 112 -4.73 22.85 -9.36
C ALA A 112 -4.08 21.69 -10.15
N SER A 113 -4.04 20.47 -9.58
CA SER A 113 -3.26 19.34 -10.08
C SER A 113 -1.79 19.70 -10.35
N GLN A 114 -1.16 20.43 -9.43
CA GLN A 114 0.20 20.97 -9.55
C GLN A 114 1.01 20.82 -8.24
N GLY A 115 2.30 21.17 -8.27
CA GLY A 115 3.14 21.20 -7.08
C GLY A 115 3.36 19.81 -6.49
N SER A 116 2.88 19.57 -5.27
CA SER A 116 2.95 18.28 -4.58
C SER A 116 1.94 17.25 -5.09
N ALA A 117 1.01 17.64 -5.97
CA ALA A 117 -0.03 16.76 -6.46
C ALA A 117 0.52 15.69 -7.41
N LYS A 118 0.09 14.44 -7.17
CA LYS A 118 0.31 13.29 -8.01
C LYS A 118 -1.02 12.77 -8.53
N ARG A 119 -1.08 12.53 -9.83
CA ARG A 119 -2.22 11.90 -10.49
C ARG A 119 -2.09 10.37 -10.46
N TRP A 120 -3.21 9.71 -10.17
CA TRP A 120 -3.42 8.28 -10.26
C TRP A 120 -4.59 8.04 -11.22
N ASP A 121 -4.31 7.39 -12.33
CA ASP A 121 -5.24 7.04 -13.41
C ASP A 121 -5.06 5.56 -13.78
N VAL A 122 -5.72 5.11 -14.85
CA VAL A 122 -5.67 3.72 -15.35
C VAL A 122 -4.25 3.22 -15.66
N GLN A 123 -3.30 4.10 -15.97
CA GLN A 123 -1.93 3.70 -16.26
C GLN A 123 -1.18 3.35 -14.97
N GLN A 124 -1.39 4.13 -13.90
CA GLN A 124 -0.77 3.80 -12.63
C GLN A 124 -1.57 2.71 -11.90
N ASN A 125 -2.89 2.86 -11.81
CA ASN A 125 -3.81 1.97 -11.12
C ASN A 125 -4.91 1.51 -12.09
N PRO A 126 -4.69 0.43 -12.86
CA PRO A 126 -5.64 -0.11 -13.83
C PRO A 126 -7.07 -0.30 -13.36
N GLU A 127 -7.29 -0.55 -12.06
CA GLU A 127 -8.64 -0.66 -11.50
C GLU A 127 -9.45 0.63 -11.67
N LEU A 128 -8.78 1.79 -11.79
CA LEU A 128 -9.42 3.08 -12.07
C LEU A 128 -10.00 3.18 -13.49
N GLY A 129 -9.64 2.27 -14.40
CA GLY A 129 -10.17 2.22 -15.76
C GLY A 129 -11.36 1.28 -15.94
N VAL A 130 -11.80 0.59 -14.88
CA VAL A 130 -12.90 -0.38 -14.97
C VAL A 130 -14.01 -0.03 -13.99
N PHE A 131 -15.26 -0.17 -14.44
CA PHE A 131 -16.41 0.04 -13.57
C PHE A 131 -16.66 -1.20 -12.68
N GLN A 132 -16.46 -2.39 -13.24
CA GLN A 132 -16.63 -3.68 -12.57
C GLN A 132 -15.38 -4.54 -12.72
N LEU A 133 -14.99 -5.22 -11.64
CA LEU A 133 -13.94 -6.24 -11.71
C LEU A 133 -14.45 -7.47 -12.44
N ALA A 134 -13.79 -7.83 -13.54
CA ALA A 134 -14.09 -9.06 -14.25
C ALA A 134 -13.75 -10.29 -13.38
N GLY A 135 -14.65 -11.28 -13.33
CA GLY A 135 -14.39 -12.56 -12.68
C GLY A 135 -14.83 -12.68 -11.22
N VAL A 136 -15.44 -11.64 -10.63
CA VAL A 136 -16.08 -11.73 -9.31
C VAL A 136 -17.56 -12.09 -9.49
N GLN A 137 -18.11 -12.96 -8.64
CA GLN A 137 -19.56 -13.18 -8.63
C GLN A 137 -20.26 -11.94 -8.08
N GLY A 138 -21.04 -11.27 -8.92
CA GLY A 138 -21.78 -10.05 -8.59
C GLY A 138 -21.21 -8.80 -9.26
N ASN A 139 -22.03 -7.75 -9.33
CA ASN A 139 -21.66 -6.45 -9.89
C ASN A 139 -20.77 -5.68 -8.87
N GLN A 140 -19.54 -6.13 -8.63
CA GLN A 140 -18.65 -5.42 -7.72
C GLN A 140 -18.11 -4.17 -8.41
N VAL A 141 -18.72 -3.04 -8.09
CA VAL A 141 -18.33 -1.73 -8.59
C VAL A 141 -17.01 -1.29 -7.93
N ILE A 142 -16.09 -0.76 -8.73
CA ILE A 142 -14.89 -0.11 -8.21
C ILE A 142 -15.29 1.17 -7.48
N THR A 143 -15.30 1.06 -6.15
CA THR A 143 -15.65 2.14 -5.22
C THR A 143 -14.43 2.60 -4.44
N GLY A 144 -13.23 2.32 -4.95
CA GLY A 144 -12.04 2.77 -4.29
C GLY A 144 -10.71 2.29 -4.88
N THR A 145 -9.63 2.98 -4.49
CA THR A 145 -8.26 2.66 -4.89
C THR A 145 -7.28 2.78 -3.71
N ILE A 146 -6.10 2.18 -3.87
CA ILE A 146 -4.97 2.32 -2.97
C ILE A 146 -3.94 3.31 -3.56
N THR A 147 -3.45 4.22 -2.73
CA THR A 147 -2.27 5.06 -3.02
C THR A 147 -1.14 4.70 -2.08
N ASP A 148 0.07 4.50 -2.61
CA ASP A 148 1.24 4.05 -1.87
C ASP A 148 2.44 5.01 -2.02
N LEU A 149 3.60 4.61 -1.45
CA LEU A 149 4.82 5.39 -1.38
C LEU A 149 4.61 6.75 -0.68
N LEU A 150 3.69 6.76 0.29
CA LEU A 150 3.39 7.93 1.11
C LEU A 150 4.35 7.98 2.31
N ALA A 151 4.63 9.19 2.81
CA ALA A 151 5.38 9.37 4.04
C ALA A 151 4.50 9.01 5.26
N PRO A 152 5.07 8.41 6.31
CA PRO A 152 4.34 8.12 7.55
C PRO A 152 3.97 9.40 8.30
N ASP A 153 2.93 9.29 9.12
CA ASP A 153 2.37 10.37 9.95
C ASP A 153 2.14 11.70 9.20
N THR A 154 1.73 11.60 7.94
CA THR A 154 1.62 12.73 7.01
C THR A 154 0.19 12.92 6.56
N VAL A 155 -0.25 14.19 6.53
CA VAL A 155 -1.57 14.58 6.02
C VAL A 155 -1.48 14.71 4.51
N TYR A 156 -2.43 14.08 3.82
CA TYR A 156 -2.62 14.17 2.38
C TYR A 156 -4.01 14.69 2.06
N PHE A 157 -4.12 15.43 0.96
CA PHE A 157 -5.37 15.88 0.39
C PHE A 157 -5.65 15.07 -0.87
N ALA A 158 -6.91 14.78 -1.14
CA ALA A 158 -7.32 14.00 -2.31
C ALA A 158 -8.57 14.58 -2.97
N GLN A 159 -8.61 14.50 -4.29
CA GLN A 159 -9.79 14.80 -5.11
C GLN A 159 -9.93 13.73 -6.19
N LEU A 160 -11.14 13.19 -6.31
CA LEU A 160 -11.50 12.23 -7.35
C LEU A 160 -12.23 12.95 -8.46
N HIS A 161 -11.83 12.65 -9.69
CA HIS A 161 -12.47 13.04 -10.93
C HIS A 161 -12.96 11.78 -11.64
N VAL A 162 -14.13 11.85 -12.25
CA VAL A 162 -14.65 10.81 -13.14
C VAL A 162 -14.88 11.39 -14.52
N THR A 163 -14.63 10.58 -15.54
CA THR A 163 -14.94 10.90 -16.93
C THR A 163 -15.85 9.80 -17.47
N ASP A 164 -16.94 10.20 -18.12
CA ASP A 164 -17.84 9.28 -18.81
C ASP A 164 -17.43 9.07 -20.29
N THR A 165 -18.05 8.11 -20.97
CA THR A 165 -17.76 7.76 -22.36
C THR A 165 -18.20 8.82 -23.37
N ALA A 166 -19.03 9.78 -22.98
CA ALA A 166 -19.41 10.94 -23.77
C ALA A 166 -18.47 12.15 -23.54
N GLY A 167 -17.48 12.01 -22.64
CA GLY A 167 -16.54 13.07 -22.28
C GLY A 167 -17.04 14.00 -21.17
N GLY A 168 -18.19 13.73 -20.57
CA GLY A 168 -18.68 14.44 -19.40
C GLY A 168 -17.81 14.17 -18.17
N THR A 169 -17.60 15.20 -17.35
CA THR A 169 -16.75 15.12 -16.15
C THR A 169 -17.52 15.46 -14.88
N SER A 170 -17.19 14.77 -13.80
CA SER A 170 -17.65 15.09 -12.45
C SER A 170 -16.49 14.99 -11.47
N SER A 171 -16.55 15.73 -10.37
CA SER A 171 -15.45 15.81 -9.41
C SER A 171 -15.99 15.95 -8.00
N THR A 172 -15.32 15.28 -7.06
CA THR A 172 -15.61 15.40 -5.63
C THR A 172 -15.03 16.69 -5.06
N THR A 173 -15.47 17.07 -3.85
CA THR A 173 -14.74 18.04 -3.04
C THR A 173 -13.38 17.47 -2.64
N VAL A 174 -12.40 18.35 -2.40
CA VAL A 174 -11.13 17.92 -1.80
C VAL A 174 -11.37 17.43 -0.38
N VAL A 175 -10.87 16.24 -0.06
CA VAL A 175 -10.91 15.67 1.28
C VAL A 175 -9.51 15.44 1.84
N GLN A 176 -9.43 15.23 3.15
CA GLN A 176 -8.19 15.01 3.85
C GLN A 176 -8.09 13.55 4.32
N GLY A 177 -6.90 12.98 4.21
CA GLY A 177 -6.50 11.71 4.81
C GLY A 177 -5.17 11.85 5.55
N ARG A 178 -4.83 10.88 6.38
CA ARG A 178 -3.56 10.83 7.11
C ARG A 178 -3.04 9.41 7.15
N THR A 179 -1.76 9.23 6.80
CA THR A 179 -1.05 7.97 7.03
C THR A 179 -0.82 7.74 8.52
N ALA A 180 -0.73 6.47 8.91
CA ALA A 180 -0.41 6.10 10.27
C ALA A 180 1.07 6.42 10.62
N ARG A 181 1.41 6.39 11.90
CA ARG A 181 2.81 6.43 12.35
C ARG A 181 3.51 5.12 11.99
N ALA A 182 4.80 5.19 11.71
CA ALA A 182 5.60 3.99 11.50
C ALA A 182 5.51 3.05 12.72
N ALA A 183 5.30 1.77 12.43
CA ALA A 183 5.31 0.72 13.45
C ALA A 183 6.71 0.53 14.02
N ASN A 184 6.77 0.28 15.33
CA ASN A 184 8.04 0.02 16.03
C ASN A 184 8.25 -1.47 16.30
N ASN A 185 7.20 -2.29 16.15
CA ASN A 185 7.27 -3.73 16.34
C ASN A 185 6.99 -4.44 15.02
N ALA A 186 7.56 -5.63 14.88
CA ALA A 186 7.32 -6.49 13.74
C ALA A 186 7.52 -7.96 14.09
N VAL A 187 6.75 -8.82 13.42
CA VAL A 187 7.03 -10.25 13.23
C VAL A 187 7.41 -10.46 11.78
N VAL A 188 8.50 -11.19 11.55
CA VAL A 188 8.98 -11.55 10.22
C VAL A 188 8.31 -12.83 9.80
N LEU A 189 7.57 -12.79 8.70
CA LEU A 189 7.09 -14.00 8.03
C LEU A 189 8.15 -14.51 7.05
N PHE A 190 8.81 -13.60 6.33
CA PHE A 190 9.93 -13.88 5.43
C PHE A 190 10.81 -12.62 5.25
N SER A 191 12.13 -12.81 5.10
CA SER A 191 13.08 -11.73 4.76
C SER A 191 14.31 -12.30 4.06
N ASP A 192 14.99 -13.29 4.64
CA ASP A 192 16.22 -13.86 4.05
C ASP A 192 16.26 -15.40 4.07
N ASP A 193 15.82 -16.02 5.16
CA ASP A 193 15.83 -17.48 5.26
C ASP A 193 14.56 -18.09 4.69
N ASP A 194 14.67 -19.28 4.08
CA ASP A 194 13.50 -20.03 3.63
C ASP A 194 12.59 -20.31 4.84
N THR A 195 11.31 -20.06 4.67
CA THR A 195 10.30 -20.38 5.68
C THR A 195 10.13 -21.89 5.78
N GLN A 196 9.66 -22.38 6.93
CA GLN A 196 9.13 -23.74 7.00
C GLN A 196 7.97 -23.92 5.99
N GLY A 197 7.69 -25.17 5.62
CA GLY A 197 6.49 -25.53 4.87
C GLY A 197 6.77 -25.69 3.38
N TYR A 198 5.78 -25.35 2.55
CA TYR A 198 5.89 -25.56 1.10
C TYR A 198 5.18 -24.48 0.30
N SER A 199 5.63 -24.31 -0.94
CA SER A 199 5.06 -23.35 -1.88
C SER A 199 3.93 -23.96 -2.71
N ILE A 200 2.93 -23.15 -3.00
CA ILE A 200 2.01 -23.38 -4.11
C ILE A 200 1.94 -22.09 -4.95
N PRO A 201 2.13 -22.15 -6.28
CA PRO A 201 2.61 -23.31 -7.01
C PRO A 201 4.00 -23.76 -6.50
N SER A 202 4.34 -25.04 -6.67
CA SER A 202 5.62 -25.58 -6.21
C SER A 202 6.83 -24.94 -6.89
N THR A 203 6.59 -24.18 -7.97
CA THR A 203 7.58 -23.39 -8.71
C THR A 203 7.83 -22.00 -8.12
N LEU A 204 7.05 -21.54 -7.14
CA LEU A 204 7.40 -20.39 -6.31
C LEU A 204 8.54 -20.82 -5.38
N ALA A 205 9.77 -20.41 -5.69
CA ALA A 205 10.96 -20.92 -5.03
C ALA A 205 11.84 -19.79 -4.50
N LEU A 206 12.65 -20.09 -3.50
CA LEU A 206 13.66 -19.16 -3.00
C LEU A 206 14.67 -18.85 -4.11
N SER A 207 14.99 -17.57 -4.29
CA SER A 207 15.85 -17.07 -5.36
C SER A 207 16.70 -15.92 -4.83
N SER A 208 17.95 -15.84 -5.25
CA SER A 208 18.83 -14.70 -4.96
C SER A 208 18.77 -13.63 -6.06
N ARG A 209 17.86 -13.77 -7.03
CA ARG A 209 17.76 -12.87 -8.18
C ARG A 209 16.91 -11.66 -7.84
N ARG A 210 17.58 -10.51 -7.74
CA ARG A 210 16.94 -9.20 -7.51
C ARG A 210 16.03 -9.23 -6.27
N PRO A 211 16.55 -9.57 -5.06
CA PRO A 211 15.77 -9.36 -3.85
C PRO A 211 15.49 -7.87 -3.66
N TYR A 212 14.41 -7.54 -2.97
CA TYR A 212 14.09 -6.18 -2.54
C TYR A 212 15.10 -5.70 -1.50
N GLN A 213 15.36 -6.53 -0.50
CA GLN A 213 16.37 -6.33 0.55
C GLN A 213 17.04 -7.66 0.87
N GLY A 214 18.20 -7.62 1.53
CA GLY A 214 18.90 -8.85 1.91
C GLY A 214 19.44 -9.63 0.70
N LYS A 215 19.33 -10.95 0.76
CA LYS A 215 19.96 -11.93 -0.13
C LYS A 215 18.96 -12.70 -0.96
N PHE A 216 17.75 -12.93 -0.46
CA PHE A 216 16.79 -13.85 -1.07
C PHE A 216 15.39 -13.25 -1.16
N CYS A 217 14.65 -13.69 -2.17
CA CYS A 217 13.22 -13.45 -2.33
C CYS A 217 12.54 -14.75 -2.78
N TYR A 218 11.24 -14.88 -2.61
CA TYR A 218 10.49 -15.90 -3.34
C TYR A 218 10.22 -15.42 -4.77
N GLU A 219 10.52 -16.25 -5.76
CA GLU A 219 10.37 -15.93 -7.18
C GLU A 219 9.53 -16.98 -7.87
N TYR A 220 8.64 -16.51 -8.74
CA TYR A 220 7.77 -17.33 -9.58
C TYR A 220 7.78 -16.80 -11.00
N VAL A 221 7.77 -17.69 -11.99
CA VAL A 221 7.57 -17.35 -13.40
C VAL A 221 6.20 -17.87 -13.81
N SER A 222 5.34 -16.98 -14.28
CA SER A 222 3.95 -17.30 -14.64
C SER A 222 3.86 -18.30 -15.79
N ILE A 223 3.20 -19.43 -15.52
CA ILE A 223 2.92 -20.48 -16.51
C ILE A 223 1.41 -20.51 -16.77
N CYS A 224 0.93 -19.61 -17.62
CA CYS A 224 -0.50 -19.57 -17.92
C CYS A 224 -0.96 -20.76 -18.76
N PRO A 225 -2.04 -21.47 -18.37
CA PRO A 225 -2.52 -22.63 -19.10
C PRO A 225 -3.11 -22.22 -20.45
N ASN A 226 -3.11 -23.16 -21.41
CA ASN A 226 -3.75 -23.04 -22.71
C ASN A 226 -3.32 -21.80 -23.51
N THR A 227 -2.06 -21.38 -23.41
CA THR A 227 -1.49 -20.21 -24.12
C THR A 227 -2.22 -18.90 -23.83
N LYS A 228 -2.97 -18.81 -22.72
CA LYS A 228 -3.62 -17.56 -22.33
C LYS A 228 -2.57 -16.49 -22.04
N PRO A 229 -2.78 -15.24 -22.49
CA PRO A 229 -1.81 -14.17 -22.28
C PRO A 229 -1.69 -13.79 -20.80
N ASP A 230 -2.77 -13.95 -20.03
CA ASP A 230 -2.84 -13.63 -18.61
C ASP A 230 -3.68 -14.72 -17.89
N CYS A 231 -3.34 -15.01 -16.63
CA CYS A 231 -4.04 -16.00 -15.82
C CYS A 231 -3.99 -15.65 -14.34
N TRP A 232 -5.01 -16.06 -13.59
CA TRP A 232 -4.99 -15.94 -12.13
C TRP A 232 -4.08 -17.03 -11.54
N GLU A 233 -3.15 -16.64 -10.66
CA GLU A 233 -2.40 -17.58 -9.84
C GLU A 233 -2.23 -17.05 -8.42
N ASN A 234 -2.30 -17.97 -7.45
CA ASN A 234 -2.10 -17.70 -6.04
C ASN A 234 -0.67 -18.11 -5.65
N LEU A 235 0.16 -17.13 -5.29
CA LEU A 235 1.53 -17.36 -4.84
C LEU A 235 1.53 -17.45 -3.32
N ARG A 236 1.54 -18.68 -2.80
CA ARG A 236 1.38 -18.97 -1.37
C ARG A 236 2.50 -19.80 -0.80
N ARG A 237 2.76 -19.58 0.49
CA ARG A 237 3.53 -20.47 1.36
C ARG A 237 2.61 -20.99 2.44
N GLN A 238 2.47 -22.32 2.53
CA GLN A 238 1.66 -23.01 3.54
C GLN A 238 2.55 -23.71 4.56
N ASP A 239 2.00 -23.93 5.75
CA ASP A 239 2.65 -24.60 6.88
C ASP A 239 3.88 -23.86 7.42
N ILE A 240 3.89 -22.52 7.35
CA ILE A 240 5.04 -21.68 7.76
C ILE A 240 5.20 -21.58 9.29
N LYS A 241 4.12 -21.80 10.05
CA LYS A 241 4.05 -21.87 11.52
C LYS A 241 4.78 -20.73 12.26
N VAL A 242 4.59 -19.50 11.80
CA VAL A 242 5.20 -18.33 12.43
C VAL A 242 4.35 -17.90 13.62
N ALA A 243 4.91 -17.98 14.82
CA ALA A 243 4.23 -17.49 16.02
C ALA A 243 4.06 -15.96 15.97
N LEU A 244 2.88 -15.47 16.34
CA LEU A 244 2.68 -14.07 16.67
C LEU A 244 2.64 -13.88 18.18
N PRO A 245 3.25 -12.80 18.71
CA PRO A 245 2.99 -12.41 20.08
C PRO A 245 1.51 -12.05 20.22
N ALA A 246 0.95 -12.26 21.41
CA ALA A 246 -0.40 -11.80 21.72
C ALA A 246 -0.46 -10.28 21.55
N LEU A 247 -1.25 -9.82 20.58
CA LEU A 247 -1.52 -8.41 20.35
C LEU A 247 -2.70 -7.99 21.23
N ASP A 248 -2.53 -6.96 22.04
CA ASP A 248 -3.69 -6.33 22.67
C ASP A 248 -4.57 -5.63 21.62
N ALA A 249 -5.78 -5.23 22.02
CA ALA A 249 -6.74 -4.63 21.09
C ALA A 249 -6.20 -3.36 20.42
N ALA A 250 -5.38 -2.57 21.12
CA ALA A 250 -4.80 -1.33 20.59
C ALA A 250 -3.71 -1.61 19.55
N SER A 251 -2.83 -2.57 19.82
CA SER A 251 -1.80 -3.04 18.91
C SER A 251 -2.42 -3.67 17.66
N PHE A 252 -3.42 -4.54 17.83
CA PHE A 252 -4.13 -5.15 16.71
C PHE A 252 -4.84 -4.11 15.84
N ALA A 253 -5.45 -3.08 16.45
CA ALA A 253 -6.12 -2.02 15.69
C ALA A 253 -5.17 -1.25 14.77
N GLN A 254 -3.88 -1.18 15.10
CA GLN A 254 -2.83 -0.53 14.31
C GLN A 254 -2.03 -1.52 13.45
N ALA A 255 -2.18 -2.82 13.70
CA ALA A 255 -1.42 -3.85 13.02
C ALA A 255 -1.74 -3.92 11.52
N TYR A 256 -0.72 -4.18 10.72
CA TYR A 256 -0.86 -4.35 9.28
C TYR A 256 0.08 -5.44 8.75
N PHE A 257 -0.37 -6.12 7.70
CA PHE A 257 0.44 -7.00 6.87
C PHE A 257 1.15 -6.17 5.81
N GLU A 258 2.45 -6.42 5.64
CA GLU A 258 3.32 -5.77 4.67
C GLU A 258 4.01 -6.82 3.80
N VAL A 259 4.06 -6.55 2.50
CA VAL A 259 4.79 -7.38 1.53
C VAL A 259 5.39 -6.52 0.43
N ALA A 260 6.67 -6.75 0.10
CA ALA A 260 7.29 -6.21 -1.09
C ALA A 260 6.99 -7.13 -2.28
N VAL A 261 6.32 -6.60 -3.30
CA VAL A 261 6.01 -7.34 -4.53
C VAL A 261 6.71 -6.67 -5.70
N GLY A 262 7.51 -7.45 -6.43
CA GLY A 262 8.14 -7.03 -7.67
C GLY A 262 7.65 -7.88 -8.83
N CYS A 263 7.19 -7.26 -9.92
CA CYS A 263 6.77 -8.00 -11.10
C CYS A 263 7.00 -7.23 -12.39
N ASN A 264 6.97 -7.96 -13.51
CA ASN A 264 6.99 -7.40 -14.87
C ASN A 264 5.75 -7.85 -15.66
N GLY A 265 5.63 -7.38 -16.91
CA GLY A 265 4.44 -7.61 -17.72
C GLY A 265 3.31 -6.63 -17.40
N LYS A 266 2.05 -7.02 -17.66
CA LYS A 266 0.91 -6.15 -17.38
C LYS A 266 0.68 -6.04 -15.88
N HIS A 267 0.20 -4.88 -15.46
CA HIS A 267 -0.29 -4.70 -14.09
C HIS A 267 -1.48 -5.63 -13.84
N SER A 268 -1.49 -6.28 -12.68
CA SER A 268 -2.66 -7.03 -12.24
C SER A 268 -3.71 -6.03 -11.77
N TYR A 269 -4.80 -5.87 -12.52
CA TYR A 269 -5.92 -4.98 -12.17
C TYR A 269 -6.86 -5.58 -11.13
N TRP A 270 -6.69 -6.87 -10.82
CA TRP A 270 -7.41 -7.59 -9.78
C TRP A 270 -6.43 -8.50 -9.05
N SER A 271 -6.18 -8.19 -7.78
CA SER A 271 -5.29 -8.94 -6.91
C SER A 271 -5.94 -9.23 -5.56
N SER A 272 -5.32 -10.18 -4.86
CA SER A 272 -5.68 -10.54 -3.49
C SER A 272 -4.43 -10.71 -2.63
N VAL A 273 -4.58 -10.43 -1.34
CA VAL A 273 -3.69 -10.94 -0.30
C VAL A 273 -4.55 -11.66 0.72
N TRP A 274 -4.03 -12.73 1.32
CA TRP A 274 -4.69 -13.31 2.48
C TRP A 274 -3.68 -13.96 3.42
N LEU A 275 -4.11 -14.10 4.67
CA LEU A 275 -3.40 -14.80 5.73
C LEU A 275 -4.29 -15.89 6.33
N THR A 276 -3.69 -17.01 6.71
CA THR A 276 -4.35 -18.04 7.53
C THR A 276 -3.65 -18.08 8.88
N PHE A 277 -4.44 -18.21 9.95
CA PHE A 277 -3.96 -18.29 11.33
C PHE A 277 -4.27 -19.65 11.93
N GLY A 278 -3.36 -20.18 12.76
CA GLY A 278 -3.52 -21.47 13.43
C GLY A 278 -3.42 -22.69 12.51
N SER A 279 -4.46 -23.54 12.48
CA SER A 279 -4.43 -24.76 11.67
C SER A 279 -4.89 -24.49 10.24
N LEU A 280 -4.33 -25.19 9.25
CA LEU A 280 -4.67 -25.03 7.82
C LEU A 280 -6.13 -25.39 7.47
N GLN A 281 -6.92 -25.90 8.42
CA GLN A 281 -8.37 -26.10 8.25
C GLN A 281 -9.19 -24.83 8.55
N ASN A 282 -8.53 -23.76 9.01
CA ASN A 282 -9.18 -22.50 9.37
C ASN A 282 -9.54 -21.66 8.13
N ASP A 283 -10.43 -20.70 8.35
CA ASP A 283 -10.81 -19.68 7.39
C ASP A 283 -9.58 -18.85 6.98
N PHE A 284 -9.52 -18.38 5.73
CA PHE A 284 -8.50 -17.43 5.30
C PHE A 284 -9.08 -16.02 5.32
N PHE A 285 -8.28 -15.06 5.80
CA PHE A 285 -8.68 -13.67 5.88
C PHE A 285 -8.06 -12.91 4.72
N SER A 286 -8.90 -12.54 3.74
CA SER A 286 -8.47 -11.91 2.49
C SER A 286 -8.79 -10.42 2.43
N TYR A 287 -7.98 -9.73 1.65
CA TYR A 287 -8.30 -8.44 1.06
C TYR A 287 -8.11 -8.56 -0.45
N GLU A 288 -9.13 -8.17 -1.21
CA GLU A 288 -9.24 -8.39 -2.64
C GLU A 288 -9.61 -7.11 -3.36
N GLY A 289 -9.43 -7.07 -4.69
CA GLY A 289 -9.89 -5.93 -5.48
C GLY A 289 -8.95 -4.73 -5.43
N PHE A 290 -7.64 -4.97 -5.57
CA PHE A 290 -6.65 -3.91 -5.73
C PHE A 290 -5.67 -4.22 -6.86
N THR A 291 -4.94 -3.20 -7.33
CA THR A 291 -3.89 -3.40 -8.32
C THR A 291 -2.55 -3.80 -7.70
N ILE A 292 -1.89 -4.77 -8.34
CA ILE A 292 -0.44 -4.94 -8.23
C ILE A 292 0.23 -4.41 -9.49
N ARG A 293 1.06 -3.38 -9.32
CA ARG A 293 1.79 -2.73 -10.40
C ARG A 293 3.06 -3.48 -10.74
N CYS A 294 3.13 -3.96 -11.96
CA CYS A 294 4.29 -4.63 -12.55
C CYS A 294 5.07 -3.67 -13.44
N ASN A 295 6.09 -3.04 -12.90
CA ASN A 295 6.94 -2.06 -13.58
C ASN A 295 8.43 -2.36 -13.43
N ASP A 296 8.78 -3.65 -13.39
CA ASP A 296 10.15 -4.17 -13.22
C ASP A 296 10.85 -3.77 -11.89
N GLY A 297 10.13 -3.13 -10.97
CA GLY A 297 10.59 -2.77 -9.63
C GLY A 297 9.71 -3.38 -8.54
N TYR A 298 10.16 -3.27 -7.30
CA TYR A 298 9.35 -3.63 -6.14
C TYR A 298 8.45 -2.47 -5.70
N ARG A 299 7.32 -2.84 -5.12
CA ARG A 299 6.47 -1.96 -4.33
C ARG A 299 6.11 -2.62 -3.02
N LEU A 300 6.06 -1.81 -1.98
CA LEU A 300 5.66 -2.24 -0.64
C LEU A 300 4.16 -2.02 -0.49
N TYR A 301 3.40 -3.11 -0.35
CA TYR A 301 1.97 -3.06 -0.12
C TYR A 301 1.69 -3.30 1.36
N GLN A 302 0.80 -2.49 1.93
CA GLN A 302 0.45 -2.55 3.35
C GLN A 302 -1.07 -2.63 3.50
N PHE A 303 -1.54 -3.57 4.32
CA PHE A 303 -2.96 -3.84 4.55
C PHE A 303 -3.23 -3.96 6.05
N PRO A 304 -4.07 -3.11 6.66
CA PRO A 304 -4.44 -3.26 8.06
C PRO A 304 -5.02 -4.66 8.32
N LEU A 305 -4.63 -5.33 9.41
CA LEU A 305 -5.13 -6.67 9.71
C LEU A 305 -6.66 -6.66 9.85
N ARG A 306 -7.22 -5.61 10.45
CA ARG A 306 -8.68 -5.42 10.62
C ARG A 306 -9.49 -5.33 9.32
N VAL A 307 -8.86 -5.11 8.16
CA VAL A 307 -9.57 -5.06 6.88
C VAL A 307 -9.59 -6.41 6.16
N LEU A 308 -8.82 -7.38 6.65
CA LEU A 308 -8.85 -8.74 6.15
C LEU A 308 -10.15 -9.40 6.61
N LYS A 309 -10.87 -10.02 5.68
CA LYS A 309 -12.18 -10.62 5.90
C LYS A 309 -12.21 -12.06 5.44
N SER A 310 -13.00 -12.86 6.11
CA SER A 310 -13.27 -14.24 5.79
C SER A 310 -14.79 -14.45 5.67
N LYS A 311 -15.25 -15.68 5.48
CA LYS A 311 -16.68 -15.97 5.49
C LYS A 311 -17.30 -15.79 6.86
N SER A 312 -16.52 -15.98 7.93
CA SER A 312 -16.96 -15.81 9.32
C SER A 312 -16.96 -14.35 9.81
N GLY A 313 -16.29 -13.43 9.11
CA GLY A 313 -16.28 -12.02 9.47
C GLY A 313 -14.94 -11.33 9.26
N SER A 314 -14.69 -10.25 9.99
CA SER A 314 -13.40 -9.54 9.96
C SER A 314 -12.42 -10.18 10.92
N LEU A 315 -11.13 -10.20 10.54
CA LEU A 315 -10.05 -10.67 11.40
C LEU A 315 -10.01 -9.86 12.71
N ASN A 316 -9.90 -10.55 13.84
CA ASN A 316 -9.77 -9.96 15.15
C ASN A 316 -8.49 -10.42 15.89
N ALA A 317 -8.22 -9.83 17.06
CA ALA A 317 -7.00 -10.12 17.83
C ALA A 317 -6.92 -11.57 18.33
N SER A 318 -8.04 -12.22 18.65
CA SER A 318 -8.04 -13.62 19.07
C SER A 318 -7.70 -14.57 17.92
N ASP A 319 -8.20 -14.29 16.71
CA ASP A 319 -7.86 -15.11 15.53
C ASP A 319 -6.34 -15.05 15.26
N ALA A 320 -5.74 -13.86 15.41
CA ALA A 320 -4.32 -13.66 15.15
C ALA A 320 -3.39 -14.31 16.19
N ALA A 321 -3.90 -14.66 17.38
CA ALA A 321 -3.12 -15.21 18.47
C ALA A 321 -2.60 -16.64 18.20
N ASP A 322 -3.23 -17.35 17.27
CA ASP A 322 -2.84 -18.72 16.90
C ASP A 322 -1.58 -18.78 16.00
N GLY A 323 -0.99 -17.63 15.67
CA GLY A 323 0.15 -17.51 14.76
C GLY A 323 -0.24 -17.66 13.28
N VAL A 324 0.65 -17.28 12.37
CA VAL A 324 0.41 -17.38 10.92
C VAL A 324 0.88 -18.73 10.40
N SER A 325 -0.01 -19.45 9.74
CA SER A 325 0.28 -20.72 9.10
C SER A 325 0.46 -20.61 7.59
N GLU A 326 -0.04 -19.54 6.99
CA GLU A 326 -0.05 -19.36 5.55
C GLU A 326 -0.14 -17.88 5.15
N PHE A 327 0.54 -17.51 4.07
CA PHE A 327 0.34 -16.24 3.38
C PHE A 327 0.13 -16.46 1.88
N ASN A 328 -0.51 -15.50 1.23
CA ASN A 328 -0.67 -15.48 -0.23
C ASN A 328 -0.65 -14.08 -0.82
N VAL A 329 -0.10 -14.02 -2.03
CA VAL A 329 -0.29 -12.90 -2.96
C VAL A 329 -0.84 -13.47 -4.27
N GLY A 330 -2.09 -13.16 -4.55
CA GLY A 330 -2.81 -13.59 -5.76
C GLY A 330 -2.98 -12.45 -6.74
N GLY A 331 -2.99 -12.76 -8.03
CA GLY A 331 -3.21 -11.76 -9.07
C GLY A 331 -3.33 -12.36 -10.46
N LEU A 332 -3.68 -11.49 -11.41
CA LEU A 332 -3.65 -11.77 -12.84
C LEU A 332 -2.23 -11.51 -13.36
N TRP A 333 -1.51 -12.59 -13.66
CA TRP A 333 -0.12 -12.52 -14.11
C TRP A 333 -0.02 -12.78 -15.61
N THR A 334 0.74 -11.94 -16.31
CA THR A 334 1.07 -12.16 -17.72
C THR A 334 1.91 -13.42 -17.89
N ALA A 335 1.63 -14.23 -18.91
CA ALA A 335 2.39 -15.43 -19.22
C ALA A 335 3.89 -15.11 -19.39
N GLY A 336 4.76 -15.86 -18.71
CA GLY A 336 6.20 -15.61 -18.70
C GLY A 336 6.66 -14.45 -17.82
N ALA A 337 5.74 -13.69 -17.20
CA ALA A 337 6.11 -12.67 -16.23
C ALA A 337 6.78 -13.31 -15.00
N THR A 338 7.79 -12.63 -14.47
CA THR A 338 8.40 -12.98 -13.20
C THR A 338 7.76 -12.17 -12.09
N VAL A 339 7.28 -12.83 -11.05
CA VAL A 339 6.75 -12.24 -9.81
C VAL A 339 7.69 -12.59 -8.67
N ARG A 340 7.99 -11.63 -7.82
CA ARG A 340 8.84 -11.76 -6.64
C ARG A 340 8.12 -11.26 -5.41
N LEU A 341 8.20 -12.03 -4.33
CA LEU A 341 7.68 -11.69 -3.01
C LEU A 341 8.86 -11.60 -2.04
N ASP A 342 8.92 -10.52 -1.30
CA ASP A 342 10.00 -10.25 -0.37
C ASP A 342 9.51 -9.45 0.84
N GLU A 343 10.28 -9.43 1.93
CA GLU A 343 10.06 -8.66 3.15
C GLU A 343 8.61 -8.76 3.68
N LEU A 344 8.14 -10.00 3.88
CA LEU A 344 6.80 -10.27 4.40
C LEU A 344 6.79 -10.13 5.92
N ARG A 345 6.01 -9.17 6.43
CA ARG A 345 6.00 -8.83 7.86
C ARG A 345 4.59 -8.50 8.33
N ILE A 346 4.33 -8.77 9.61
CA ILE A 346 3.22 -8.14 10.34
C ILE A 346 3.83 -7.10 11.27
N ARG A 347 3.34 -5.86 11.22
CA ARG A 347 3.89 -4.72 11.97
C ARG A 347 2.79 -4.05 12.80
N TRP A 348 3.15 -3.48 13.95
CA TRP A 348 2.23 -2.72 14.82
C TRP A 348 2.93 -1.68 15.71
#